data_AF-A0A4R3XUA8-F1
#
_entry.id   AF-A0A4R3XUA8-F1
#
_cell.length_a   1.000
_cell.length_b   1.000
_cell.length_c   1.000
_cell.angle_alpha   90.00
_cell.angle_beta   90.00
_cell.angle_gamma   90.00
#
_symmetry.space_group_name_H-M   'P 1'
#
loop_
_entity.id
_entity.type
_entity.pdbx_description
1 polymer ?
#
loop_
_entity_poly.entity_id
_entity_poly.type
_entity_poly.pdbx_seq_one_letter_code
_entity_poly.pdbx_strand_id
1 'polypeptide(L)'
;MKLLSLVLLLLSFQAHAADWMAVQVGTGSDQYYYDRSKIFVGGDEITYWKKAVFRQPQPTKTQYATSGLYRERINCTEHTLKLISYLLYAADNSLIEYVANHEGEASPIIPDSLGDLFEKKVCAIVFQRQEEQRLKKAEEDKRKMEEALKKAEEAAKKEAAQREIDAAKPHTDKPLKNGSLPTDKKPISIEVVPVTPNAAPVDPAKQNP
;
A
#
# COMPACT_ATOMS: atom_id res chain seq x y z
N MET A 1 -27.09 26.13 -31.09
CA MET A 1 -27.54 25.08 -30.14
C MET A 1 -27.29 23.64 -30.61
N LYS A 2 -27.35 23.29 -31.91
CA LYS A 2 -27.11 21.91 -32.40
C LYS A 2 -25.70 21.34 -32.17
N LEU A 3 -24.64 22.18 -32.17
CA LEU A 3 -23.27 21.71 -31.92
C LEU A 3 -23.01 21.30 -30.46
N LEU A 4 -23.72 21.91 -29.50
CA LEU A 4 -23.52 21.62 -28.07
C LEU A 4 -24.03 20.22 -27.71
N SER A 5 -25.10 19.76 -28.37
CA SER A 5 -25.66 18.41 -28.19
C SER A 5 -24.72 17.32 -28.71
N LEU A 6 -23.94 17.58 -29.76
CA LEU A 6 -22.98 16.61 -30.30
C LEU A 6 -21.76 16.44 -29.37
N VAL A 7 -21.30 17.53 -28.75
CA VAL A 7 -20.18 17.49 -27.78
C VAL A 7 -20.58 16.74 -26.51
N LEU A 8 -21.82 16.90 -26.02
CA LEU A 8 -22.31 16.16 -24.85
C LEU A 8 -22.40 14.64 -25.08
N LEU A 9 -22.74 14.21 -26.31
CA LEU A 9 -22.80 12.79 -26.67
C LEU A 9 -21.40 12.13 -26.76
N LEU A 10 -20.36 12.89 -27.11
CA LEU A 10 -19.00 12.38 -27.20
C LEU A 10 -18.31 12.21 -25.83
N LEU A 11 -18.82 12.87 -24.79
CA LEU A 11 -18.31 12.77 -23.42
C LEU A 11 -18.86 11.56 -22.63
N SER A 12 -19.84 10.82 -23.19
CA SER A 12 -20.50 9.69 -22.50
C SER A 12 -19.71 8.36 -22.56
N PHE A 13 -18.56 8.31 -23.23
CA PHE A 13 -17.92 7.04 -23.60
C PHE A 13 -16.89 6.49 -22.61
N GLN A 14 -16.67 7.13 -21.46
CA GLN A 14 -15.81 6.58 -20.41
C GLN A 14 -16.64 5.77 -19.40
N ALA A 15 -17.57 4.94 -19.89
CA ALA A 15 -18.09 3.86 -19.06
C ALA A 15 -16.95 2.84 -18.93
N HIS A 16 -16.27 2.85 -17.78
CA HIS A 16 -15.27 1.84 -17.46
C HIS A 16 -15.96 0.47 -17.39
N ALA A 17 -16.03 -0.19 -18.54
CA ALA A 17 -16.43 -1.56 -18.65
C ALA A 17 -15.41 -2.42 -17.91
N ALA A 18 -15.86 -3.55 -17.37
CA ALA A 18 -14.97 -4.53 -16.76
C ALA A 18 -13.90 -4.98 -17.77
N ASP A 19 -12.63 -4.95 -17.35
CA ASP A 19 -11.47 -5.31 -18.18
C ASP A 19 -11.06 -6.75 -17.86
N TRP A 20 -11.79 -7.71 -18.43
CA TRP A 20 -11.60 -9.13 -18.16
C TRP A 20 -10.38 -9.70 -18.88
N MET A 21 -9.42 -10.19 -18.11
CA MET A 21 -8.25 -10.89 -18.62
C MET A 21 -8.40 -12.40 -18.44
N ALA A 22 -8.23 -13.15 -19.52
CA ALA A 22 -8.27 -14.60 -19.46
C ALA A 22 -7.06 -15.17 -18.70
N VAL A 23 -7.31 -16.19 -17.88
CA VAL A 23 -6.30 -17.06 -17.26
C VAL A 23 -6.36 -18.39 -18.01
N GLN A 24 -5.29 -18.71 -18.73
CA GLN A 24 -5.23 -19.93 -19.53
C GLN A 24 -5.14 -21.14 -18.61
N VAL A 25 -6.13 -22.01 -18.72
CA VAL A 25 -6.16 -23.34 -18.13
C VAL A 25 -6.26 -24.34 -19.29
N GLY A 26 -5.76 -25.57 -19.10
CA GLY A 26 -5.63 -26.57 -20.17
C GLY A 26 -6.91 -26.79 -20.98
N THR A 27 -6.77 -27.38 -22.18
CA THR A 27 -7.92 -27.58 -23.09
C THR A 27 -9.01 -28.42 -22.46
N GLY A 28 -10.27 -27.96 -22.54
CA GLY A 28 -11.42 -28.68 -22.01
C GLY A 28 -11.70 -28.44 -20.52
N SER A 29 -11.06 -27.48 -19.88
CA SER A 29 -11.46 -27.00 -18.54
C SER A 29 -12.54 -25.91 -18.62
N ASP A 30 -13.00 -25.48 -17.46
CA ASP A 30 -13.70 -24.20 -17.30
C ASP A 30 -12.81 -23.04 -17.80
N GLN A 31 -13.45 -21.92 -18.14
CA GLN A 31 -12.75 -20.69 -18.53
C GLN A 31 -12.71 -19.72 -17.36
N TYR A 32 -11.54 -19.14 -17.11
CA TYR A 32 -11.32 -18.27 -15.98
C TYR A 32 -10.79 -16.91 -16.41
N TYR A 33 -11.23 -15.87 -15.70
CA TYR A 33 -10.85 -14.49 -15.97
C TYR A 33 -10.65 -13.72 -14.65
N TYR A 34 -9.90 -12.62 -14.68
CA TYR A 34 -9.91 -11.61 -13.62
C TYR A 34 -10.16 -10.21 -14.18
N ASP A 35 -10.82 -9.34 -13.40
CA ASP A 35 -11.12 -7.95 -13.79
C ASP A 35 -9.97 -7.02 -13.38
N ARG A 36 -9.19 -6.54 -14.36
CA ARG A 36 -8.09 -5.60 -14.11
C ARG A 36 -8.56 -4.24 -13.62
N SER A 37 -9.76 -3.81 -14.00
CA SER A 37 -10.29 -2.49 -13.63
C SER A 37 -10.70 -2.40 -12.16
N LYS A 38 -10.84 -3.54 -11.47
CA LYS A 38 -11.32 -3.64 -10.09
C LYS A 38 -10.31 -4.28 -9.12
N ILE A 39 -9.03 -4.13 -9.41
CA ILE A 39 -7.95 -4.59 -8.54
C ILE A 39 -7.68 -3.58 -7.44
N PHE A 40 -7.68 -4.05 -6.20
CA PHE A 40 -7.22 -3.29 -5.04
C PHE A 40 -5.96 -3.94 -4.47
N VAL A 41 -4.89 -3.15 -4.28
CA VAL A 41 -3.63 -3.60 -3.70
C VAL A 41 -3.42 -2.85 -2.39
N GLY A 42 -3.21 -3.58 -1.30
CA GLY A 42 -2.93 -3.04 0.03
C GLY A 42 -1.79 -3.82 0.69
N GLY A 43 -0.60 -3.22 0.74
CA GLY A 43 0.60 -3.92 1.21
C GLY A 43 0.95 -5.11 0.31
N ASP A 44 0.98 -6.30 0.90
CA ASP A 44 1.22 -7.58 0.23
C ASP A 44 -0.08 -8.27 -0.21
N GLU A 45 -1.23 -7.69 0.11
CA GLU A 45 -2.53 -8.25 -0.26
C GLU A 45 -3.05 -7.65 -1.57
N ILE A 46 -3.68 -8.51 -2.38
CA ILE A 46 -4.45 -8.12 -3.56
C ILE A 46 -5.86 -8.66 -3.49
N THR A 47 -6.84 -7.77 -3.64
CA THR A 47 -8.25 -8.13 -3.78
C THR A 47 -8.70 -7.90 -5.22
N TYR A 48 -9.33 -8.90 -5.82
CA TYR A 48 -9.75 -8.87 -7.22
C TYR A 48 -11.05 -9.63 -7.44
N TRP A 49 -11.66 -9.42 -8.61
CA TRP A 49 -12.79 -10.21 -9.09
C TRP A 49 -12.31 -11.28 -10.07
N LYS A 50 -12.67 -12.52 -9.78
CA LYS A 50 -12.53 -13.68 -10.66
C LYS A 50 -13.86 -14.00 -11.31
N LYS A 51 -13.86 -14.30 -12.60
CA LYS A 51 -15.00 -14.89 -13.31
C LYS A 51 -14.66 -16.33 -13.69
N ALA A 52 -15.57 -17.27 -13.42
CA ALA A 52 -15.51 -18.63 -13.93
C ALA A 52 -16.70 -18.85 -14.86
N VAL A 53 -16.46 -19.37 -16.06
CA VAL A 53 -17.50 -19.87 -16.98
C VAL A 53 -17.35 -21.39 -17.01
N PHE A 54 -18.35 -22.08 -16.48
CA PHE A 54 -18.28 -23.51 -16.30
C PHE A 54 -18.50 -24.24 -17.62
N ARG A 55 -17.65 -25.21 -17.91
CA ARG A 55 -17.81 -26.07 -19.09
C ARG A 55 -19.10 -26.90 -18.97
N GLN A 56 -19.39 -27.39 -17.77
CA GLN A 56 -20.64 -28.07 -17.44
C GLN A 56 -21.36 -27.27 -16.35
N PRO A 57 -22.67 -27.04 -16.49
CA PRO A 57 -23.44 -26.34 -15.45
C PRO A 57 -23.29 -27.03 -14.09
N GLN A 58 -22.98 -26.25 -13.06
CA GLN A 58 -22.74 -26.73 -11.70
C GLN A 58 -24.05 -26.72 -10.90
N PRO A 59 -24.40 -27.80 -10.18
CA PRO A 59 -25.63 -27.83 -9.39
C PRO A 59 -25.53 -26.85 -8.21
N THR A 60 -26.61 -26.08 -8.01
CA THR A 60 -26.82 -25.27 -6.80
C THR A 60 -28.04 -25.78 -6.03
N LYS A 61 -28.44 -25.10 -4.95
CA LYS A 61 -29.63 -25.47 -4.19
C LYS A 61 -30.93 -25.39 -5.00
N THR A 62 -31.00 -24.49 -5.98
CA THR A 62 -32.24 -24.16 -6.69
C THR A 62 -32.20 -24.44 -8.19
N GLN A 63 -31.02 -24.39 -8.82
CA GLN A 63 -30.86 -24.55 -10.27
C GLN A 63 -29.40 -24.85 -10.64
N TYR A 64 -29.08 -24.85 -11.94
CA TYR A 64 -27.70 -25.06 -12.40
C TYR A 64 -27.04 -23.72 -12.74
N ALA A 65 -25.88 -23.46 -12.15
CA ALA A 65 -25.04 -22.29 -12.46
C ALA A 65 -24.20 -22.56 -13.70
N THR A 66 -24.17 -21.61 -14.63
CA THR A 66 -23.30 -21.67 -15.83
C THR A 66 -22.07 -20.78 -15.70
N SER A 67 -22.11 -19.81 -14.77
CA SER A 67 -20.96 -19.00 -14.43
C SER A 67 -21.01 -18.50 -13.00
N GLY A 68 -19.85 -18.06 -12.49
CA GLY A 68 -19.72 -17.45 -11.18
C GLY A 68 -18.78 -16.24 -11.21
N LEU A 69 -19.07 -15.25 -10.37
CA LEU A 69 -18.16 -14.16 -10.04
C LEU A 69 -17.74 -14.31 -8.58
N TYR A 70 -16.44 -14.28 -8.32
CA TYR A 70 -15.85 -14.49 -7.01
C TYR A 70 -14.98 -13.28 -6.68
N ARG A 71 -15.20 -12.67 -5.53
CA ARG A 71 -14.30 -11.67 -4.99
C ARG A 71 -13.33 -12.36 -4.05
N GLU A 72 -12.06 -12.38 -4.43
CA GLU A 72 -11.02 -13.10 -3.71
C GLU A 72 -9.95 -12.12 -3.23
N ARG A 73 -9.25 -12.53 -2.17
CA ARG A 73 -8.05 -11.87 -1.68
C ARG A 73 -6.91 -12.86 -1.62
N ILE A 74 -5.75 -12.46 -2.13
CA ILE A 74 -4.50 -13.21 -2.02
C ILE A 74 -3.52 -12.39 -1.20
N ASN A 75 -2.84 -13.02 -0.24
CA ASN A 75 -1.61 -12.49 0.35
C ASN A 75 -0.43 -13.05 -0.44
N CYS A 76 0.27 -12.18 -1.17
CA CYS A 76 1.33 -12.55 -2.10
C CYS A 76 2.65 -12.96 -1.42
N THR A 77 2.82 -12.64 -0.14
CA THR A 77 3.99 -13.03 0.66
C THR A 77 3.76 -14.38 1.34
N GLU A 78 2.57 -14.59 1.87
CA GLU A 78 2.21 -15.82 2.60
C GLU A 78 1.67 -16.94 1.69
N HIS A 79 1.43 -16.65 0.40
CA HIS A 79 0.82 -17.58 -0.55
C HIS A 79 -0.52 -18.14 -0.07
N THR A 80 -1.38 -17.27 0.48
CA THR A 80 -2.71 -17.65 0.98
C THR A 80 -3.83 -16.97 0.19
N LEU A 81 -4.96 -17.68 0.03
CA LEU A 81 -6.15 -17.21 -0.66
C LEU A 81 -7.36 -17.25 0.29
N LYS A 82 -8.14 -16.17 0.27
CA LYS A 82 -9.41 -16.05 0.99
C LYS A 82 -10.52 -15.65 0.01
N LEU A 83 -11.63 -16.40 0.01
CA LEU A 83 -12.86 -15.99 -0.66
C LEU A 83 -13.56 -14.94 0.21
N ILE A 84 -14.00 -13.83 -0.38
CA ILE A 84 -14.72 -12.76 0.32
C ILE A 84 -16.21 -12.84 0.00
N SER A 85 -16.56 -12.96 -1.28
CA SER A 85 -17.94 -12.99 -1.74
C SER A 85 -18.07 -13.71 -3.08
N TYR A 86 -19.28 -14.16 -3.42
CA TYR A 86 -19.52 -14.72 -4.74
C TYR A 86 -20.96 -14.53 -5.23
N LEU A 87 -21.12 -14.56 -6.56
CA LEU A 87 -22.37 -14.52 -7.29
C LEU A 87 -22.40 -15.72 -8.25
N LEU A 88 -23.54 -16.40 -8.36
CA LEU A 88 -23.75 -17.48 -9.31
C LEU A 88 -24.85 -17.09 -10.29
N TYR A 89 -24.66 -17.42 -11.57
CA TYR A 89 -25.58 -17.05 -12.65
C TYR A 89 -26.06 -18.26 -13.42
N ALA A 90 -27.34 -18.25 -13.81
CA ALA A 90 -27.96 -19.26 -14.66
C ALA A 90 -27.61 -19.00 -16.14
N ALA A 91 -28.08 -19.88 -17.04
CA ALA A 91 -27.80 -19.79 -18.48
C ALA A 91 -28.39 -18.52 -19.14
N ASP A 92 -29.47 -17.99 -18.58
CA ASP A 92 -30.12 -16.75 -19.01
C ASP A 92 -29.50 -15.49 -18.38
N ASN A 93 -28.36 -15.65 -17.69
CA ASN A 93 -27.69 -14.63 -16.88
C ASN A 93 -28.53 -14.09 -15.70
N SER A 94 -29.60 -14.76 -15.30
CA SER A 94 -30.29 -14.44 -14.05
C SER A 94 -29.40 -14.78 -12.84
N LEU A 95 -29.47 -13.94 -11.81
CA LEU A 95 -28.75 -14.17 -10.56
C LEU A 95 -29.42 -15.31 -9.78
N ILE A 96 -28.67 -16.37 -9.51
CA ILE A 96 -29.11 -17.53 -8.74
C ILE A 96 -28.94 -17.26 -7.25
N GLU A 97 -27.73 -16.86 -6.88
CA GLU A 97 -27.28 -16.75 -5.51
C GLU A 97 -26.25 -15.62 -5.40
N TYR A 98 -26.33 -14.87 -4.30
CA TYR A 98 -25.32 -13.89 -3.93
C TYR A 98 -25.00 -14.05 -2.45
N VAL A 99 -23.73 -14.29 -2.14
CA VAL A 99 -23.22 -14.33 -0.78
C VAL A 99 -22.21 -13.21 -0.61
N ALA A 100 -22.62 -12.15 0.10
CA ALA A 100 -21.84 -10.93 0.25
C ALA A 100 -20.64 -11.07 1.20
N ASN A 101 -20.78 -11.87 2.25
CA ASN A 101 -19.79 -12.06 3.30
C ASN A 101 -19.53 -13.55 3.49
N HIS A 102 -18.71 -14.11 2.62
CA HIS A 102 -18.22 -15.48 2.68
C HIS A 102 -16.77 -15.53 3.20
N GLU A 103 -16.46 -14.70 4.19
CA GLU A 103 -15.11 -14.56 4.73
C GLU A 103 -14.73 -15.79 5.57
N GLY A 104 -14.34 -16.87 4.90
CA GLY A 104 -13.69 -18.01 5.51
C GLY A 104 -12.24 -17.70 5.94
N GLU A 105 -11.63 -18.66 6.63
CA GLU A 105 -10.19 -18.60 6.91
C GLU A 105 -9.38 -18.65 5.61
N ALA A 106 -8.28 -17.89 5.57
CA ALA A 106 -7.36 -17.93 4.45
C ALA A 106 -6.74 -19.33 4.35
N SER A 107 -6.70 -19.90 3.14
CA SER A 107 -6.15 -21.22 2.89
C SER A 107 -4.86 -21.11 2.07
N PRO A 108 -3.86 -21.98 2.31
CA PRO A 108 -2.64 -21.98 1.52
C PRO A 108 -2.93 -22.33 0.06
N ILE A 109 -2.25 -21.66 -0.86
CA ILE A 109 -2.34 -21.90 -2.29
C ILE A 109 -1.45 -23.10 -2.63
N ILE A 110 -2.06 -24.14 -3.20
CA ILE A 110 -1.33 -25.35 -3.61
C ILE A 110 -0.60 -25.09 -4.93
N PRO A 111 0.69 -25.44 -5.08
CA PRO A 111 1.41 -25.33 -6.35
C PRO A 111 0.71 -26.06 -7.49
N ASP A 112 0.79 -25.51 -8.69
CA ASP A 112 0.17 -26.02 -9.93
C ASP A 112 -1.38 -26.13 -9.86
N SER A 113 -2.00 -25.56 -8.82
CA SER A 113 -3.45 -25.41 -8.74
C SER A 113 -3.93 -24.20 -9.55
N LEU A 114 -5.25 -24.09 -9.72
CA LEU A 114 -5.86 -22.89 -10.26
C LEU A 114 -5.51 -21.64 -9.43
N GLY A 115 -5.44 -21.78 -8.11
CA GLY A 115 -5.06 -20.68 -7.21
C GLY A 115 -3.66 -20.15 -7.51
N ASP A 116 -2.70 -21.04 -7.73
CA ASP A 116 -1.31 -20.71 -8.08
C ASP A 116 -1.22 -20.00 -9.44
N LEU A 117 -2.03 -20.42 -10.43
CA LEU A 117 -2.12 -19.71 -11.72
C LEU A 117 -2.62 -18.27 -11.55
N PHE A 118 -3.64 -18.06 -10.71
CA PHE A 118 -4.13 -16.71 -10.42
C PHE A 118 -3.10 -15.89 -9.67
N GLU A 119 -2.52 -16.44 -8.61
CA GLU A 119 -1.47 -15.83 -7.80
C GLU A 119 -0.32 -15.31 -8.68
N LYS A 120 0.27 -16.17 -9.52
CA LYS A 120 1.35 -15.80 -10.45
C LYS A 120 0.99 -14.60 -11.33
N LYS A 121 -0.28 -14.47 -11.74
CA LYS A 121 -0.75 -13.37 -12.60
C LYS A 121 -1.00 -12.09 -11.81
N VAL A 122 -1.70 -12.18 -10.68
CA VAL A 122 -2.17 -10.99 -9.95
C VAL A 122 -1.10 -10.46 -8.99
N CYS A 123 -0.29 -11.32 -8.37
CA CYS A 123 0.79 -10.88 -7.47
C CYS A 123 1.93 -10.17 -8.22
N ALA A 124 2.13 -10.44 -9.51
CA ALA A 124 3.03 -9.65 -10.34
C ALA A 124 2.68 -8.15 -10.33
N ILE A 125 1.38 -7.81 -10.22
CA ILE A 125 0.90 -6.42 -10.14
C ILE A 125 1.26 -5.80 -8.79
N VAL A 126 1.19 -6.58 -7.70
CA VAL A 126 1.59 -6.13 -6.36
C VAL A 126 3.07 -5.78 -6.35
N PHE A 127 3.93 -6.68 -6.82
CA PHE A 127 5.37 -6.45 -6.88
C PHE A 127 5.74 -5.24 -7.75
N GLN A 128 5.09 -5.07 -8.91
CA GLN A 128 5.30 -3.88 -9.75
C GLN A 128 4.94 -2.58 -9.02
N ARG A 129 3.80 -2.55 -8.31
CA ARG A 129 3.37 -1.37 -7.57
C ARG A 129 4.29 -1.07 -6.38
N GLN A 130 4.76 -2.09 -5.67
CA GLN A 130 5.70 -1.93 -4.57
C GLN A 130 7.05 -1.39 -5.06
N GLU A 131 7.55 -1.91 -6.18
CA GLU A 131 8.80 -1.43 -6.78
C GLU A 131 8.68 0.03 -7.24
N GLU A 132 7.56 0.39 -7.89
CA GLU A 132 7.29 1.78 -8.27
C GLU A 132 7.27 2.72 -7.04
N GLN A 133 6.63 2.29 -5.95
CA GLN A 133 6.61 3.06 -4.70
C GLN A 133 8.00 3.20 -4.08
N ARG A 134 8.81 2.13 -4.10
CA ARG A 134 10.19 2.14 -3.61
C ARG A 134 11.05 3.12 -4.40
N LEU A 135 10.94 3.11 -5.73
CA LEU A 135 11.67 4.03 -6.61
C LEU A 135 11.26 5.48 -6.39
N LYS A 136 9.95 5.77 -6.32
CA LYS A 136 9.45 7.12 -6.03
C LYS A 136 9.93 7.64 -4.69
N LYS A 137 9.91 6.80 -3.65
CA LYS A 137 10.42 7.16 -2.33
C LYS A 137 11.92 7.45 -2.36
N ALA A 138 12.70 6.60 -3.02
CA ALA A 138 14.15 6.80 -3.15
C ALA A 138 14.49 8.11 -3.89
N GLU A 139 13.75 8.44 -4.94
CA GLU A 139 13.89 9.71 -5.66
C GLU A 139 13.53 10.91 -4.77
N GLU A 140 12.43 10.81 -4.02
CA GLU A 140 12.02 11.86 -3.08
C GLU A 140 13.06 12.07 -1.98
N ASP A 141 13.58 10.99 -1.39
CA ASP A 141 14.60 11.04 -0.34
C ASP A 141 15.92 11.64 -0.87
N LYS A 142 16.31 11.26 -2.09
CA LYS A 142 17.47 11.87 -2.78
C LYS A 142 17.27 13.38 -2.97
N ARG A 143 16.09 13.81 -3.45
CA ARG A 143 15.78 15.23 -3.64
C ARG A 143 15.83 16.00 -2.32
N LYS A 144 15.27 15.43 -1.24
CA LYS A 144 15.31 16.03 0.10
C LYS A 144 16.75 16.15 0.63
N MET A 145 17.57 15.12 0.42
CA MET A 145 18.98 15.14 0.81
C MET A 145 19.78 16.20 0.04
N GLU A 146 19.59 16.30 -1.28
CA GLU A 146 20.24 17.33 -2.10
C GLU A 146 19.82 18.75 -1.70
N GLU A 147 18.53 18.96 -1.40
CA GLU A 147 18.03 20.24 -0.91
C GLU A 147 18.61 20.57 0.48
N ALA A 148 18.67 19.59 1.38
CA ALA A 148 19.29 19.76 2.69
C ALA A 148 20.78 20.09 2.59
N LEU A 149 21.52 19.43 1.68
CA LEU A 149 22.93 19.71 1.44
C LEU A 149 23.12 21.14 0.90
N LYS A 150 22.33 21.57 -0.09
CA LYS A 150 22.38 22.95 -0.61
C LYS A 150 22.09 23.98 0.48
N LYS A 151 21.08 23.75 1.32
CA LYS A 151 20.76 24.62 2.46
C LYS A 151 21.90 24.67 3.48
N ALA A 152 22.56 23.54 3.75
CA ALA A 152 23.71 23.48 4.65
C ALA A 152 24.93 24.24 4.07
N GLU A 153 25.21 24.08 2.77
CA GLU A 153 26.28 24.82 2.08
C GLU A 153 26.02 26.33 2.07
N GLU A 154 24.79 26.77 1.80
CA GLU A 154 24.41 28.17 1.84
C GLU A 154 24.51 28.75 3.26
N ALA A 155 24.09 28.00 4.27
CA ALA A 155 24.22 28.40 5.67
C ALA A 155 25.70 28.55 6.06
N ALA A 156 26.56 27.60 5.68
CA ALA A 156 27.99 27.65 5.93
C ALA A 156 28.66 28.85 5.23
N LYS A 157 28.28 29.15 3.98
CA LYS A 157 28.77 30.34 3.27
C LYS A 157 28.37 31.64 3.95
N LYS A 158 27.12 31.74 4.43
CA LYS A 158 26.63 32.91 5.18
C LYS A 158 27.37 33.08 6.52
N GLU A 159 27.61 31.98 7.24
CA GLU A 159 28.36 32.00 8.50
C GLU A 159 29.83 32.42 8.27
N ALA A 160 30.47 31.90 7.23
CA ALA A 160 31.84 32.29 6.87
C ALA A 160 31.93 33.79 6.53
N ALA A 161 31.02 34.30 5.69
CA ALA A 161 30.98 35.73 5.35
C ALA A 161 30.75 36.61 6.58
N GLN A 162 29.90 36.19 7.52
CA GLN A 162 29.66 36.91 8.76
C GLN A 162 30.93 36.97 9.64
N ARG A 163 31.68 35.86 9.74
CA ARG A 163 32.95 35.81 10.48
C ARG A 163 34.01 36.75 9.91
N GLU A 164 34.10 36.90 8.59
CA GLU A 164 35.01 37.87 7.97
C GLU A 164 34.62 39.32 8.30
N ILE A 165 33.32 39.64 8.28
CA ILE A 165 32.81 40.96 8.66
C ILE A 165 33.14 41.27 10.13
N ASP A 166 32.95 40.30 11.02
CA ASP A 166 33.22 40.47 12.45
C ASP A 166 34.72 40.59 12.75
N ALA A 167 35.58 39.90 12.00
CA ALA A 167 37.04 40.03 12.11
C ALA A 167 37.57 41.39 11.60
N ALA A 168 36.89 42.01 10.64
CA ALA A 168 37.28 43.31 10.10
C ALA A 168 36.84 44.51 10.96
N LYS A 169 36.00 44.30 11.99
CA LYS A 169 35.62 45.38 12.91
C LYS A 169 36.83 45.80 13.76
N PRO A 170 37.25 47.08 13.72
CA PRO A 170 38.38 47.54 14.50
C PRO A 170 38.11 47.37 15.99
N HIS A 171 39.03 46.68 16.68
CA HIS A 171 39.01 46.58 18.14
C HIS A 171 39.06 47.98 18.73
N THR A 172 37.91 48.46 19.19
CA THR A 172 37.85 49.64 20.05
C THR A 172 38.28 49.18 21.43
N ASP A 173 39.53 49.45 21.80
CA ASP A 173 40.09 49.17 23.12
C ASP A 173 39.18 49.79 24.20
N LYS A 174 38.34 48.96 24.80
CA LYS A 174 37.61 49.34 26.00
C LYS A 174 38.58 49.25 27.19
N PRO A 175 38.69 50.29 28.03
CA PRO A 175 39.61 50.29 29.15
C PRO A 175 39.29 49.13 30.11
N LEU A 176 40.32 48.37 30.50
CA LEU A 176 40.25 47.36 31.55
C LEU A 176 39.67 47.98 32.83
N LYS A 177 38.44 47.62 33.18
CA LYS A 177 37.94 47.76 34.56
C LYS A 177 38.32 46.49 35.32
N ASN A 178 39.33 46.62 36.17
CA ASN A 178 39.59 45.71 37.28
C ASN A 178 38.30 45.52 38.09
N GLY A 179 37.82 44.28 38.22
CA GLY A 179 36.56 44.02 38.92
C GLY A 179 36.28 42.55 39.18
N SER A 180 36.82 42.07 40.30
CA SER A 180 36.31 41.02 41.19
C SER A 180 36.17 39.56 40.71
N LEU A 181 36.91 38.69 41.40
CA LEU A 181 36.66 37.26 41.53
C LEU A 181 35.22 37.00 42.03
N PRO A 182 34.46 36.10 41.38
CA PRO A 182 33.33 35.42 42.00
C PRO A 182 33.79 34.06 42.53
N THR A 183 34.00 33.98 43.83
CA THR A 183 33.82 32.75 44.59
C THR A 183 32.32 32.53 44.73
N ASP A 184 31.77 31.50 44.08
CA ASP A 184 30.86 30.59 44.77
C ASP A 184 30.56 29.34 43.93
N LYS A 185 31.04 28.22 44.46
CA LYS A 185 30.69 26.87 44.03
C LYS A 185 29.27 26.58 44.52
N LYS A 186 28.32 26.38 43.60
CA LYS A 186 27.08 25.67 43.90
C LYS A 186 27.18 24.25 43.34
N PRO A 187 27.01 23.20 44.17
CA PRO A 187 27.04 21.82 43.68
C PRO A 187 25.86 21.56 42.76
N ILE A 188 26.14 20.97 41.60
CA ILE A 188 25.14 20.48 40.67
C ILE A 188 24.60 19.16 41.22
N SER A 189 23.37 19.18 41.72
CA SER A 189 22.60 17.98 42.01
C SER A 189 22.21 17.32 40.68
N ILE A 190 22.73 16.12 40.45
CA ILE A 190 22.33 15.26 39.33
C ILE A 190 21.01 14.58 39.75
N GLU A 191 19.91 15.03 39.16
CA GLU A 191 18.62 14.35 39.29
C GLU A 191 18.61 13.15 38.34
N VAL A 192 18.80 11.97 38.92
CA VAL A 192 18.69 10.68 38.22
C VAL A 192 17.22 10.41 37.97
N VAL A 193 16.78 10.64 36.74
CA VAL A 193 15.45 10.20 36.28
C VAL A 193 15.42 8.68 36.27
N PRO A 194 14.55 8.02 37.06
CA PRO A 194 14.42 6.56 37.01
C PRO A 194 13.89 6.14 35.64
N VAL A 195 14.69 5.35 34.93
CA VAL A 195 14.27 4.62 33.73
C VAL A 195 13.27 3.56 34.17
N THR A 196 11.99 3.80 33.91
CA THR A 196 10.94 2.81 34.08
C THR A 196 11.19 1.65 33.10
N PRO A 197 11.35 0.40 33.56
CA PRO A 197 11.47 -0.73 32.65
C PRO A 197 10.16 -0.89 31.87
N ASN A 198 10.30 -0.95 30.54
CA ASN A 198 9.23 -1.27 29.62
C ASN A 198 8.50 -2.53 30.08
N ALA A 199 7.18 -2.43 30.09
CA ALA A 199 6.27 -3.53 30.37
C ALA A 199 6.62 -4.75 29.51
N ALA A 200 6.61 -5.92 30.16
CA ALA A 200 6.78 -7.20 29.49
C ALA A 200 5.70 -7.41 28.41
N PRO A 201 6.01 -8.15 27.33
CA PRO A 201 5.03 -8.53 26.33
C PRO A 201 3.90 -9.35 26.98
N VAL A 202 2.67 -8.90 26.75
CA VAL A 202 1.46 -9.65 27.12
C VAL A 202 1.37 -10.88 26.24
N ASP A 203 1.46 -12.04 26.87
CA ASP A 203 1.31 -13.36 26.27
C ASP A 203 -0.16 -13.58 25.84
N PRO A 204 -0.48 -13.75 24.54
CA PRO A 204 -1.85 -13.90 24.07
C PRO A 204 -2.46 -15.29 24.33
N ALA A 205 -1.80 -16.17 25.08
CA ALA A 205 -2.20 -17.58 25.22
C ALA A 205 -3.28 -17.88 26.29
N LYS A 206 -4.03 -16.90 26.83
CA LYS A 206 -5.13 -17.18 27.77
C LYS A 206 -6.31 -16.24 27.57
N GLN A 207 -7.22 -16.61 26.66
CA GLN A 207 -8.63 -16.21 26.71
C GLN A 207 -9.46 -17.13 25.79
N ASN A 208 -9.91 -18.28 26.31
CA ASN A 208 -11.34 -18.59 26.42
C ASN A 208 -11.59 -19.94 27.13
N PRO A 209 -12.63 -20.02 27.97
CA PRO A 209 -13.19 -21.27 28.49
C PRO A 209 -14.02 -22.03 27.44
#